data_AF-A0A2D8UE11-F1
#
_entry.id   AF-A0A2D8UE11-F1
#
_cell.length_a   1.000
_cell.length_b   1.000
_cell.length_c   1.000
_cell.angle_alpha   90.00
_cell.angle_beta   90.00
_cell.angle_gamma   90.00
#
_symmetry.space_group_name_H-M   'P 1'
#
loop_
_entity.id
_entity.type
_entity.pdbx_description
1 polymer ?
#
loop_
_entity_poly.entity_id
_entity_poly.type
_entity_poly.pdbx_seq_one_letter_code
_entity_poly.pdbx_strand_id
1 'polypeptide(L)' 'MNSKLEKRLLAIVFIFAMAMGAGPGLYLINPSEEASPTQMLFAGLPVIYVWGLMWYTVQMAVIIRAYTKHWKSEQDD' A
#
# COMPACT_ATOMS: atom_id res chain seq x y z
N MET A 1 -3.24 -23.17 -4.79
CA MET A 1 -2.17 -22.52 -3.99
C MET A 1 -2.23 -23.07 -2.57
N ASN A 2 -1.09 -23.32 -1.91
CA ASN A 2 -1.09 -23.81 -0.53
C ASN A 2 -1.63 -22.72 0.41
N SER A 3 -2.65 -23.03 1.24
CA SER A 3 -3.30 -22.06 2.15
C SER A 3 -2.31 -21.37 3.10
N LYS A 4 -1.29 -22.10 3.60
CA LYS A 4 -0.23 -21.51 4.44
C LYS A 4 0.64 -20.54 3.64
N LEU A 5 0.91 -20.84 2.37
CA LEU A 5 1.67 -19.96 1.49
C LEU A 5 0.88 -18.68 1.17
N GLU A 6 -0.43 -18.80 0.91
CA GLU A 6 -1.31 -17.65 0.66
C GLU A 6 -1.36 -16.71 1.86
N LYS A 7 -1.62 -17.22 3.08
CA LYS A 7 -1.62 -16.42 4.31
C LYS A 7 -0.30 -15.66 4.51
N ARG A 8 0.85 -16.32 4.24
CA ARG A 8 2.18 -15.68 4.30
C ARG A 8 2.35 -14.59 3.24
N LEU A 9 1.93 -14.85 2.01
CA LEU A 9 2.00 -13.87 0.93
C LEU A 9 1.15 -12.64 1.24
N LEU A 10 -0.08 -12.83 1.71
CA LEU A 10 -0.95 -11.72 2.13
C LEU A 10 -0.29 -10.87 3.22
N ALA A 11 0.31 -11.50 4.24
CA ALA A 11 1.02 -10.78 5.29
C ALA A 11 2.24 -10.00 4.77
N ILE A 12 3.06 -10.63 3.91
CA ILE A 12 4.23 -9.99 3.30
C ILE A 12 3.82 -8.79 2.45
N VAL A 13 2.80 -8.95 1.59
CA VAL A 13 2.29 -7.87 0.74
C VAL A 13 1.72 -6.74 1.59
N PHE A 14 1.01 -7.04 2.68
CA PHE A 14 0.48 -6.03 3.59
C PHE A 14 1.60 -5.21 4.24
N ILE A 15 2.61 -5.88 4.82
CA ILE A 15 3.76 -5.21 5.45
C ILE A 15 4.52 -4.37 4.43
N PHE A 16 4.73 -4.91 3.23
CA PHE A 16 5.35 -4.17 2.14
C PHE A 16 4.55 -2.92 1.76
N ALA A 17 3.23 -3.05 1.61
CA ALA A 17 2.36 -1.93 1.31
C ALA A 17 2.35 -0.86 2.42
N MET A 18 2.46 -1.25 3.69
CA MET A 18 2.63 -0.29 4.80
C MET A 18 3.95 0.47 4.69
N ALA A 19 5.06 -0.23 4.41
CA ALA A 19 6.37 0.41 4.26
C ALA A 19 6.39 1.37 3.05
N MET A 20 5.80 0.95 1.93
CA MET A 20 5.75 1.74 0.70
C MET A 20 4.83 2.97 0.83
N GLY A 21 3.71 2.84 1.54
CA GLY A 21 2.78 3.96 1.77
C GLY A 21 3.37 5.09 2.62
N ALA A 22 4.20 4.75 3.62
CA ALA A 22 4.69 5.73 4.60
C ALA A 22 5.93 6.52 4.17
N GLY A 23 6.83 5.95 3.35
CA GLY A 23 8.18 6.53 3.17
C GLY A 23 8.58 6.82 1.71
N PRO A 24 8.68 5.80 0.84
CA PRO A 24 9.28 5.95 -0.49
C PRO A 24 8.60 6.97 -1.41
N GLY A 25 7.31 7.23 -1.22
CA GLY A 25 6.56 8.19 -2.04
C GLY A 25 7.11 9.61 -1.97
N LEU A 26 7.82 9.98 -0.90
CA LEU A 26 8.40 11.31 -0.76
C LEU A 26 9.47 11.59 -1.83
N TYR A 27 10.23 10.55 -2.23
CA TYR A 27 11.24 10.66 -3.29
C TYR A 27 10.64 10.90 -4.68
N LEU A 28 9.34 10.63 -4.88
CA LEU A 28 8.66 10.94 -6.14
C LEU A 28 8.47 12.44 -6.35
N ILE A 29 8.42 13.21 -5.27
CA ILE A 29 8.04 14.62 -5.29
C ILE A 29 9.16 15.54 -4.81
N ASN A 30 10.17 14.99 -4.14
CA ASN A 30 11.36 15.69 -3.68
C ASN A 30 12.63 14.89 -3.98
N PRO A 31 13.06 14.81 -5.25
CA PRO A 31 14.22 14.01 -5.65
C PRO A 31 15.58 14.67 -5.34
N SER A 32 15.63 15.99 -5.10
CA SER A 32 16.86 16.72 -4.79
C SER A 32 16.59 18.02 -4.00
N GLU A 33 17.60 18.52 -3.28
CA GLU A 33 17.51 19.77 -2.49
C GLU A 33 17.26 21.03 -3.34
N GLU A 34 17.39 20.94 -4.67
CA GLU A 34 17.16 22.04 -5.61
C GLU A 34 15.71 22.13 -6.10
N ALA A 35 14.81 21.27 -5.62
CA ALA A 35 13.42 21.27 -6.05
C ALA A 35 12.71 22.59 -5.71
N SER A 36 12.08 23.21 -6.73
CA SER A 36 11.32 24.45 -6.54
C SER A 36 10.12 24.23 -5.60
N PRO A 37 9.91 25.09 -4.58
CA PRO A 37 8.75 25.00 -3.69
C PRO A 37 7.41 24.97 -4.44
N THR A 38 7.31 25.70 -5.56
CA THR A 38 6.11 25.76 -6.40
C THR A 38 5.83 24.42 -7.10
N GLN A 39 6.86 23.72 -7.58
CA GLN A 39 6.69 22.40 -8.18
C GLN A 39 6.27 21.35 -7.14
N MET A 40 6.84 21.43 -5.94
CA MET A 40 6.49 20.53 -4.83
C MET A 40 5.03 20.70 -4.38
N LEU A 41 4.52 21.94 -4.31
CA LEU A 41 3.13 22.18 -3.93
C LEU A 41 2.11 21.80 -5.02
N PHE A 42 2.32 22.20 -6.27
CA PHE A 42 1.30 22.03 -7.32
C PHE A 42 1.29 20.62 -7.91
N ALA A 43 2.45 20.00 -8.13
CA ALA A 43 2.55 18.65 -8.68
C ALA A 43 2.81 17.60 -7.60
N GLY A 44 3.59 17.94 -6.58
CA GLY A 44 3.98 16.98 -5.54
C GLY A 44 2.82 16.52 -4.66
N LEU A 45 1.95 17.45 -4.20
CA LEU A 45 0.81 17.08 -3.35
C LEU A 45 -0.13 16.07 -4.04
N PRO A 46 -0.63 16.30 -5.27
CA PRO A 46 -1.44 15.30 -5.98
C PRO A 46 -0.72 13.95 -6.12
N VAL A 47 0.56 13.95 -6.48
CA VAL A 47 1.35 12.71 -6.67
C VAL A 47 1.46 11.91 -5.38
N ILE A 48 1.75 12.54 -4.24
CA ILE A 48 1.87 11.82 -2.97
C ILE A 48 0.51 11.28 -2.48
N TYR A 49 -0.59 11.99 -2.75
CA TYR A 49 -1.93 11.49 -2.45
C TYR A 49 -2.30 10.28 -3.30
N VAL A 50 -2.03 10.33 -4.62
CA VAL A 50 -2.26 9.17 -5.51
C VAL A 50 -1.41 7.98 -5.08
N TRP A 51 -0.15 8.22 -4.71
CA TRP A 51 0.74 7.19 -4.19
C TRP A 51 0.20 6.54 -2.92
N GLY A 52 -0.15 7.34 -1.91
CA GLY A 52 -0.71 6.84 -0.66
C GLY A 52 -2.02 6.08 -0.87
N LEU A 53 -2.93 6.63 -1.68
CA LEU A 53 -4.21 6.01 -1.98
C LEU A 53 -4.05 4.67 -2.71
N MET A 54 -3.07 4.57 -3.62
CA MET A 54 -2.72 3.33 -4.29
C MET A 54 -2.30 2.26 -3.28
N TRP A 55 -1.43 2.58 -2.31
CA TRP A 55 -1.00 1.61 -1.29
C TRP A 55 -2.11 1.26 -0.29
N TYR A 56 -2.97 2.21 0.08
CA TYR A 56 -4.17 1.89 0.88
C TYR A 56 -5.12 0.94 0.14
N THR A 57 -5.26 1.10 -1.18
CA THR A 57 -6.07 0.19 -1.99
C THR A 57 -5.49 -1.23 -1.98
N VAL A 58 -4.16 -1.38 -2.06
CA VAL A 58 -3.50 -2.69 -1.93
C VAL A 58 -3.75 -3.30 -0.55
N GLN A 59 -3.61 -2.52 0.52
CA GLN A 59 -3.89 -3.00 1.88
C GLN A 59 -5.36 -3.44 2.01
N MET A 60 -6.30 -2.65 1.50
CA MET A 60 -7.72 -2.99 1.51
C MET A 60 -8.01 -4.28 0.74
N ALA A 61 -7.42 -4.47 -0.44
CA ALA A 61 -7.57 -5.69 -1.23
C ALA A 61 -7.04 -6.93 -0.49
N VAL A 62 -5.91 -6.81 0.21
CA VAL A 62 -5.36 -7.89 1.05
C VAL A 62 -6.33 -8.24 2.19
N ILE A 63 -6.88 -7.25 2.89
CA ILE A 63 -7.84 -7.46 3.99
C ILE A 63 -9.11 -8.14 3.46
N ILE A 64 -9.68 -7.67 2.36
CA ILE A 64 -10.87 -8.25 1.74
C ILE A 64 -10.60 -9.72 1.35
N ARG A 65 -9.43 -10.01 0.76
CA ARG A 65 -9.04 -11.37 0.39
C ARG A 65 -8.90 -12.27 1.61
N ALA A 66 -8.22 -11.80 2.66
CA ALA A 66 -8.06 -12.55 3.90
C ALA A 66 -9.42 -12.83 4.59
N TYR A 67 -10.28 -11.83 4.65
CA TYR A 67 -11.62 -11.97 5.22
C TYR A 67 -12.46 -12.98 4.45
N THR A 68 -12.59 -12.82 3.12
CA THR A 68 -13.50 -13.64 2.31
C THR A 68 -13.05 -15.10 2.15
N LYS A 69 -11.75 -15.40 2.29
CA LYS A 69 -11.19 -16.74 1.99
C LYS A 69 -10.60 -17.49 3.17
N HIS A 70 -10.33 -16.82 4.28
CA HIS A 70 -9.77 -17.47 5.45
C HIS A 70 -10.64 -17.26 6.68
N TRP A 71 -11.05 -16.02 6.97
CA TRP A 71 -11.86 -15.77 8.18
C TRP A 71 -13.32 -16.20 8.02
N LYS A 72 -13.95 -15.92 6.88
CA LYS A 72 -15.35 -16.33 6.64
C LYS A 72 -15.50 -17.84 6.53
N SER A 73 -14.55 -18.53 5.89
CA SER A 73 -14.58 -19.99 5.78
C SER A 73 -14.36 -20.70 7.11
N GLU A 74 -13.60 -20.09 8.04
CA GLU A 74 -13.38 -20.65 9.38
C GLU A 74 -14.60 -20.47 10.32
N GLN A 75 -15.64 -19.71 9.93
CA GLN A 75 -16.88 -19.53 10.71
C GLN A 75 -18.05 -20.41 10.23
N ASP A 76 -18.00 -20.91 9.00
CA ASP A 76 -19.07 -21.71 8.39
C ASP A 76 -18.83 -23.24 8.50
N ASP A 77 -17.70 -23.65 9.11
CA ASP A 77 -17.33 -25.03 9.48
C ASP A 77 -17.39 -25.23 11.00
#